data_AF-A0A534CQ86-F1
#
_entry.id   AF-A0A534CQ86-F1
#
_cell.length_a   1.000
_cell.length_b   1.000
_cell.length_c   1.000
_cell.angle_alpha   90.00
_cell.angle_beta   90.00
_cell.angle_gamma   90.00
#
_symmetry.space_group_name_H-M   'P 1'
#
loop_
_entity.id
_entity.type
_entity.pdbx_description
1 polymer ?
#
loop_
_entity_poly.entity_id
_entity_poly.type
_entity_poly.pdbx_seq_one_letter_code
_entity_poly.pdbx_strand_id
1 'polypeptide(L)'
;ANMTHQTDGAIGYVEYAYAKQTNMAYCNLINRAGKTVAPGAEAFQAAAASADWAHAPGYHLILTDQPGEKSWPITGASFILVYAVPPDPAATGEALKFFDWAYDNGAKMAAELDYVPLPDGLIKQVRTTWQTRIKGAPGLASAPAGGKRM
;
A
#
# COMPACT_ATOMS: atom_id res chain seq x y z
N ALA A 1 -10.63 1.01 18.62
CA ALA A 1 -10.14 2.30 19.13
C ALA A 1 -10.98 2.89 20.27
N ASN A 2 -12.32 2.86 20.21
CA ASN A 2 -13.18 3.39 21.31
C ASN A 2 -12.76 2.89 22.70
N MET A 3 -12.46 1.59 22.84
CA MET A 3 -12.00 1.02 24.12
C MET A 3 -10.67 1.60 24.60
N THR A 4 -9.75 1.92 23.69
CA THR A 4 -8.44 2.51 24.02
C THR A 4 -8.59 3.94 24.55
N HIS A 5 -9.61 4.68 24.09
CA HIS A 5 -9.93 6.01 24.62
C HIS A 5 -10.68 5.97 25.95
N GLN A 6 -11.55 4.97 26.15
CA GLN A 6 -12.46 4.91 27.29
C GLN A 6 -11.90 4.14 28.49
N THR A 7 -10.74 3.50 28.34
CA THR A 7 -10.12 2.69 29.39
C THR A 7 -8.75 3.27 29.74
N ASP A 8 -8.63 3.82 30.95
CA ASP A 8 -7.38 4.37 31.45
C ASP A 8 -6.26 3.32 31.42
N GLY A 9 -5.11 3.71 30.88
CA GLY A 9 -3.93 2.84 30.75
C GLY A 9 -4.01 1.79 29.64
N ALA A 10 -5.04 1.80 28.79
CA ALA A 10 -5.15 0.85 27.69
C ALA A 10 -4.08 1.06 26.60
N ILE A 11 -3.67 -0.04 25.98
CA ILE A 11 -2.85 -0.06 24.76
C ILE A 11 -3.62 -0.82 23.67
N GLY A 12 -3.58 -0.31 22.45
CA GLY A 12 -4.21 -0.94 21.30
C GLY A 12 -3.37 -0.74 20.04
N TYR A 13 -3.60 -1.58 19.03
CA TYR A 13 -3.03 -1.42 17.70
C TYR A 13 -4.14 -1.02 16.73
N VAL A 14 -3.90 0.03 15.96
CA VAL A 14 -4.81 0.56 14.94
C VAL A 14 -4.00 0.99 13.73
N GLU A 15 -4.65 1.10 12.59
CA GLU A 15 -4.05 1.71 11.40
C GLU A 15 -3.76 3.21 11.69
N TYR A 16 -2.66 3.74 11.15
CA TYR A 16 -2.12 5.05 11.52
C TYR A 16 -3.03 6.23 11.16
N ALA A 17 -3.71 6.17 10.01
CA ALA A 17 -4.67 7.21 9.62
C ALA A 17 -5.76 7.37 10.67
N TYR A 18 -6.23 6.26 11.26
CA TYR A 18 -7.19 6.31 12.35
C TYR A 18 -6.62 7.07 13.55
N ALA A 19 -5.42 6.71 14.00
CA ALA A 19 -4.77 7.38 15.14
C ALA A 19 -4.58 8.88 14.89
N LYS A 20 -4.15 9.26 13.68
CA LYS A 20 -3.93 10.67 13.31
C LYS A 20 -5.23 11.47 13.20
N GLN A 21 -6.25 10.95 12.51
CA GLN A 21 -7.54 11.63 12.33
C GLN A 21 -8.30 11.82 13.64
N THR A 22 -8.10 10.92 14.61
CA THR A 22 -8.75 10.99 15.93
C THR A 22 -7.88 11.62 17.02
N ASN A 23 -6.68 12.12 16.66
CA ASN A 23 -5.72 12.69 17.59
C ASN A 23 -5.36 11.75 18.76
N MET A 24 -5.27 10.44 18.50
CA MET A 24 -4.80 9.46 19.46
C MET A 24 -3.32 9.65 19.77
N ALA A 25 -2.94 9.46 21.04
CA ALA A 25 -1.54 9.26 21.38
C ALA A 25 -1.03 7.98 20.72
N TYR A 26 0.18 8.03 20.16
CA TYR A 26 0.90 6.91 19.58
C TYR A 26 2.34 6.89 20.09
N CYS A 27 3.00 5.73 20.00
CA CYS A 27 4.40 5.58 20.40
C CYS A 27 5.34 5.57 19.19
N ASN A 28 6.59 5.92 19.43
CA ASN A 28 7.70 5.59 18.54
C ASN A 28 8.13 4.15 18.81
N LEU A 29 8.67 3.47 17.79
CA LEU A 29 9.16 2.10 17.91
C LEU A 29 10.63 2.00 17.47
N ILE A 30 11.31 0.98 18.00
CA ILE A 30 12.66 0.61 17.55
C ILE A 30 12.53 -0.30 16.34
N ASN A 31 13.16 0.07 15.23
CA ASN A 31 13.20 -0.76 14.03
C ASN A 31 14.36 -1.78 14.06
N ARG A 32 14.41 -2.65 13.04
CA ARG A 32 15.47 -3.66 12.88
C ARG A 32 16.89 -3.11 12.92
N ALA A 33 17.10 -1.85 12.50
CA ALA A 33 18.40 -1.17 12.53
C ALA A 33 18.73 -0.55 13.91
N GLY A 34 17.89 -0.79 14.92
CA GLY A 34 18.06 -0.25 16.27
C GLY A 34 17.74 1.24 16.38
N LYS A 35 17.03 1.82 15.40
CA LYS A 35 16.67 3.25 15.38
C LYS A 35 15.28 3.46 15.96
N THR A 36 15.11 4.51 16.75
CA THR A 36 13.80 5.02 17.13
C THR A 36 13.18 5.73 15.94
N VAL A 37 12.07 5.20 15.45
CA VAL A 37 11.31 5.73 14.30
C VAL A 37 9.93 6.12 14.78
N ALA A 38 9.33 7.14 14.16
CA ALA A 38 7.93 7.52 14.36
C ALA A 38 7.05 6.96 13.23
N PRO A 39 5.78 6.63 13.48
CA PRO A 39 4.89 6.19 12.41
C PRO A 39 4.60 7.36 11.45
N GLY A 40 4.59 7.09 10.15
CA GLY A 40 4.33 8.10 9.14
C GLY A 40 4.66 7.63 7.73
N ALA A 41 4.17 8.37 6.73
CA ALA A 41 4.24 7.98 5.32
C ALA A 41 5.66 7.61 4.87
N GLU A 42 6.67 8.44 5.19
CA GLU A 42 8.06 8.17 4.83
C GLU A 42 8.61 6.87 5.45
N ALA A 43 8.25 6.58 6.70
CA ALA A 43 8.74 5.41 7.41
C ALA A 43 8.08 4.11 6.92
N PHE A 44 6.80 4.19 6.54
CA PHE A 44 6.07 3.09 5.89
C PHE A 44 6.58 2.84 4.47
N GLN A 45 6.85 3.90 3.70
CA GLN A 45 7.49 3.81 2.38
C GLN A 45 8.87 3.19 2.46
N ALA A 46 9.68 3.57 3.46
CA ALA A 46 10.99 2.96 3.68
C ALA A 46 10.88 1.45 3.93
N ALA A 47 9.92 1.00 4.75
CA ALA A 47 9.68 -0.42 4.97
C ALA A 47 9.23 -1.15 3.69
N ALA A 48 8.30 -0.54 2.92
CA ALA A 48 7.81 -1.13 1.66
C ALA A 48 8.88 -1.16 0.55
N ALA A 49 9.78 -0.17 0.48
CA ALA A 49 10.85 -0.10 -0.51
C ALA A 49 11.98 -1.10 -0.23
N SER A 50 12.19 -1.46 1.04
CA SER A 50 13.16 -2.49 1.45
C SER A 50 12.70 -3.92 1.21
N ALA A 51 11.43 -4.13 0.83
CA ALA A 51 10.85 -5.44 0.64
C ALA A 51 11.14 -6.04 -0.74
N ASP A 52 11.36 -7.36 -0.78
CA ASP A 52 11.61 -8.10 -2.01
C ASP A 52 10.30 -8.53 -2.71
N TRP A 53 9.63 -7.55 -3.32
CA TRP A 53 8.39 -7.78 -4.06
C TRP A 53 8.57 -8.67 -5.30
N ALA A 54 9.76 -8.67 -5.90
CA ALA A 54 10.03 -9.40 -7.14
C ALA A 54 9.98 -10.91 -6.93
N HIS A 55 10.39 -11.39 -5.76
CA HIS A 55 10.39 -12.82 -5.40
C HIS A 55 9.22 -13.23 -4.51
N ALA A 56 8.23 -12.35 -4.30
CA ALA A 56 7.04 -12.63 -3.49
C ALA A 56 5.91 -13.25 -4.36
N PRO A 57 5.66 -14.57 -4.30
CA PRO A 57 4.62 -15.19 -5.12
C PRO A 57 3.25 -14.61 -4.79
N GLY A 58 2.54 -14.10 -5.80
CA GLY A 58 1.23 -13.48 -5.61
C GLY A 58 1.25 -12.23 -4.72
N TYR A 59 2.41 -11.55 -4.61
CA TYR A 59 2.62 -10.42 -3.69
C TYR A 59 2.45 -10.77 -2.20
N HIS A 60 2.47 -12.05 -1.83
CA HIS A 60 2.45 -12.44 -0.43
C HIS A 60 3.78 -12.09 0.22
N LEU A 61 3.80 -10.96 0.93
CA LEU A 61 4.98 -10.45 1.60
C LEU A 61 4.60 -9.85 2.96
N ILE A 62 5.39 -10.19 3.98
CA ILE A 62 5.25 -9.66 5.32
C ILE A 62 6.12 -8.41 5.44
N LEU A 63 5.47 -7.25 5.62
CA LEU A 63 6.17 -5.95 5.73
C LEU A 63 6.57 -5.57 7.16
N THR A 64 6.39 -6.46 8.13
CA THR A 64 6.86 -6.24 9.50
C THR A 64 8.37 -6.44 9.58
N ASP A 65 9.04 -5.60 10.36
CA ASP A 65 10.48 -5.65 10.64
C ASP A 65 11.39 -5.69 9.39
N GLN A 66 10.95 -4.98 8.34
CA GLN A 66 11.76 -4.77 7.14
C GLN A 66 13.05 -3.99 7.47
N PRO A 67 14.18 -4.28 6.81
CA PRO A 67 15.43 -3.58 7.07
C PRO A 67 15.36 -2.11 6.61
N GLY A 68 16.34 -1.32 7.04
CA GLY A 68 16.48 0.10 6.68
C GLY A 68 16.37 1.02 7.89
N GLU A 69 17.20 2.06 7.93
CA GLU A 69 17.31 2.96 9.10
C GLU A 69 16.03 3.75 9.39
N LYS A 70 15.20 3.98 8.36
CA LYS A 70 13.94 4.73 8.45
C LYS A 70 12.70 3.84 8.48
N SER A 71 12.85 2.52 8.38
CA SER A 71 11.73 1.61 8.24
C SER A 71 10.90 1.57 9.52
N TRP A 72 9.58 1.71 9.39
CA TRP A 72 8.67 1.47 10.51
C TRP A 72 8.46 -0.05 10.70
N PRO A 73 8.60 -0.58 11.93
CA PRO A 73 8.63 -2.03 12.17
C PRO A 73 7.28 -2.73 12.00
N ILE A 74 6.15 -2.01 12.03
CA ILE A 74 4.80 -2.59 11.89
C ILE A 74 4.12 -1.98 10.65
N THR A 75 4.60 -2.35 9.47
CA THR A 75 4.04 -1.93 8.18
C THR A 75 3.27 -3.09 7.56
N GLY A 76 2.18 -2.79 6.85
CA GLY A 76 1.36 -3.77 6.14
C GLY A 76 0.89 -3.24 4.80
N ALA A 77 0.70 -4.13 3.83
CA ALA A 77 0.06 -3.83 2.56
C ALA A 77 -1.39 -4.32 2.58
N SER A 78 -2.28 -3.53 2.00
CA SER A 78 -3.64 -3.97 1.69
C SER A 78 -3.69 -4.49 0.26
N PHE A 79 -4.48 -5.53 0.02
CA PHE A 79 -4.52 -6.22 -1.25
C PHE A 79 -5.92 -6.21 -1.85
N ILE A 80 -5.97 -6.08 -3.17
CA ILE A 80 -7.17 -6.32 -3.97
C ILE A 80 -7.09 -7.72 -4.53
N LEU A 81 -8.15 -8.50 -4.35
CA LEU A 81 -8.27 -9.84 -4.92
C LEU A 81 -9.09 -9.79 -6.21
N VAL A 82 -8.55 -10.40 -7.27
CA VAL A 82 -9.20 -10.48 -8.59
C VAL A 82 -9.06 -11.90 -9.12
N TYR A 83 -10.09 -12.41 -9.77
CA TYR A 83 -10.03 -13.73 -10.42
C TYR A 83 -9.04 -13.72 -11.59
N ALA A 84 -8.12 -14.69 -11.61
CA ALA A 84 -7.21 -14.89 -12.74
C ALA A 84 -7.96 -15.30 -14.03
N VAL A 85 -9.07 -16.03 -13.87
CA VAL A 85 -10.03 -16.33 -14.95
C VAL A 85 -11.37 -15.75 -14.52
N PRO A 86 -11.67 -14.49 -14.87
CA PRO A 86 -12.88 -13.84 -14.41
C PRO A 86 -14.12 -14.43 -15.10
N PRO A 87 -15.22 -14.64 -14.34
CA PRO A 87 -16.50 -15.05 -14.93
C PRO A 87 -17.10 -13.96 -15.82
N ASP A 88 -16.84 -12.69 -15.48
CA ASP A 88 -17.14 -11.52 -16.31
C ASP A 88 -15.86 -10.73 -16.58
N PRO A 89 -15.21 -10.97 -17.74
CA PRO A 89 -13.99 -10.26 -18.11
C PRO A 89 -14.20 -8.76 -18.33
N ALA A 90 -15.38 -8.32 -18.75
CA ALA A 90 -15.66 -6.91 -19.00
C ALA A 90 -15.72 -6.13 -17.68
N ALA A 91 -16.47 -6.63 -16.69
CA ALA A 91 -16.53 -6.02 -15.36
C ALA A 91 -15.15 -5.99 -14.67
N THR A 92 -14.38 -7.08 -14.82
CA THR A 92 -13.00 -7.14 -14.30
C THR A 92 -12.11 -6.09 -14.97
N GLY A 93 -12.24 -5.89 -16.28
CA GLY A 93 -11.54 -4.85 -17.01
C GLY A 93 -11.81 -3.44 -16.45
N GLU A 94 -13.06 -3.10 -16.18
CA GLU A 94 -13.42 -1.80 -15.60
C GLU A 94 -12.87 -1.60 -14.17
N ALA A 95 -12.90 -2.65 -13.35
CA ALA A 95 -12.28 -2.61 -12.02
C ALA A 95 -10.76 -2.36 -12.10
N LEU A 96 -10.06 -3.03 -13.02
CA LEU A 96 -8.62 -2.81 -13.22
C LEU A 96 -8.32 -1.40 -13.73
N LYS A 97 -9.14 -0.84 -14.63
CA LYS A 97 -9.01 0.56 -15.07
C LYS A 97 -9.19 1.55 -13.93
N PHE A 98 -10.11 1.29 -13.00
CA PHE A 98 -10.27 2.12 -11.81
C PHE A 98 -9.01 2.13 -10.94
N PHE A 99 -8.43 0.97 -10.64
CA PHE A 99 -7.19 0.90 -9.86
C PHE A 99 -5.99 1.48 -10.61
N ASP A 100 -5.93 1.29 -11.94
CA ASP A 100 -4.90 1.91 -12.78
C ASP A 100 -4.96 3.44 -12.73
N TRP A 101 -6.16 4.00 -12.86
CA TRP A 101 -6.39 5.44 -12.69
C TRP A 101 -6.02 5.91 -11.29
N ALA A 102 -6.33 5.13 -10.26
CA ALA A 102 -5.98 5.45 -8.87
C ALA A 102 -4.46 5.46 -8.64
N TYR A 103 -3.70 4.59 -9.32
CA TYR A 103 -2.24 4.65 -9.28
C TYR A 103 -1.69 5.92 -9.95
N ASP A 104 -2.26 6.35 -11.07
CA ASP A 104 -1.77 7.53 -11.80
C ASP A 104 -2.21 8.87 -11.16
N ASN A 105 -3.39 8.92 -10.55
CA ASN A 105 -4.03 10.17 -10.13
C ASN A 105 -4.34 10.23 -8.63
N GLY A 106 -4.35 9.09 -7.95
CA GLY A 106 -4.79 8.95 -6.56
C GLY A 106 -3.73 9.22 -5.50
N ALA A 107 -2.46 9.39 -5.87
CA ALA A 107 -1.37 9.52 -4.89
C ALA A 107 -1.59 10.67 -3.89
N LYS A 108 -2.08 11.83 -4.36
CA LYS A 108 -2.40 12.96 -3.48
C LYS A 108 -3.58 12.65 -2.56
N MET A 109 -4.64 12.04 -3.07
CA MET A 109 -5.81 11.65 -2.28
C MET A 109 -5.45 10.61 -1.21
N ALA A 110 -4.58 9.65 -1.55
CA ALA A 110 -4.06 8.68 -0.59
C ALA A 110 -3.27 9.40 0.53
N ALA A 111 -2.38 10.32 0.18
CA ALA A 111 -1.59 11.07 1.15
C ALA A 111 -2.47 11.98 2.05
N GLU A 112 -3.53 12.59 1.51
CA GLU A 112 -4.51 13.37 2.29
C GLU A 112 -5.28 12.51 3.30
N LEU A 113 -5.45 11.22 3.00
CA LEU A 113 -6.02 10.21 3.90
C LEU A 113 -4.96 9.46 4.73
N ASP A 114 -3.72 9.95 4.76
CA ASP A 114 -2.58 9.36 5.48
C ASP A 114 -2.16 7.95 5.01
N TYR A 115 -2.63 7.54 3.84
CA TYR A 115 -2.15 6.34 3.15
C TYR A 115 -0.88 6.62 2.35
N VAL A 116 -0.10 5.56 2.20
CA VAL A 116 1.17 5.57 1.49
C VAL A 116 0.95 5.22 0.03
N PRO A 117 1.28 6.12 -0.92
CA PRO A 117 1.32 5.75 -2.33
C PRO A 117 2.33 4.63 -2.57
N LEU A 118 1.96 3.66 -3.40
CA LEU A 118 2.88 2.59 -3.80
C LEU A 118 4.04 3.17 -4.63
N PRO A 119 5.27 2.65 -4.49
CA PRO A 119 6.38 3.05 -5.35
C PRO A 119 6.12 2.71 -6.83
N ASP A 120 6.59 3.56 -7.75
CA ASP A 120 6.42 3.38 -9.20
C ASP A 120 6.88 2.00 -9.71
N GLY A 121 7.98 1.49 -9.16
CA GLY A 121 8.50 0.15 -9.49
C GLY A 121 7.49 -0.96 -9.17
N LEU A 122 6.82 -0.87 -8.01
CA LEU A 122 5.79 -1.82 -7.60
C LEU A 122 4.54 -1.68 -8.45
N ILE A 123 4.10 -0.45 -8.76
CA ILE A 123 2.96 -0.20 -9.67
C ILE A 123 3.21 -0.86 -11.04
N LYS A 124 4.41 -0.70 -11.59
CA LYS A 124 4.79 -1.34 -12.87
C LYS A 124 4.76 -2.87 -12.78
N GLN A 125 5.21 -3.45 -11.67
CA GLN A 125 5.16 -4.89 -11.43
C GLN A 125 3.69 -5.39 -11.37
N VAL A 126 2.82 -4.66 -10.67
CA VAL A 126 1.38 -4.95 -10.56
C VAL A 126 0.71 -4.92 -11.93
N ARG A 127 0.93 -3.87 -12.72
CA ARG A 127 0.42 -3.76 -14.10
C ARG A 127 0.86 -4.92 -14.98
N THR A 128 2.13 -5.31 -14.89
CA THR A 128 2.68 -6.47 -15.61
C THR A 128 1.99 -7.78 -15.18
N THR A 129 1.69 -7.91 -13.89
CA THR A 129 0.99 -9.10 -13.36
C THR A 129 -0.44 -9.17 -13.89
N TRP A 130 -1.16 -8.05 -13.92
CA TRP A 130 -2.52 -8.01 -14.48
C TRP A 130 -2.54 -8.49 -15.93
N GLN A 131 -1.62 -7.97 -16.76
CA GLN A 131 -1.50 -8.34 -18.18
C GLN A 131 -1.15 -9.83 -18.40
N THR A 132 -0.35 -10.42 -17.51
CA THR A 132 0.16 -11.79 -17.68
C THR A 132 -0.67 -12.87 -16.98
N ARG A 133 -1.48 -12.49 -15.97
CA ARG A 133 -2.20 -13.45 -15.11
C ARG A 133 -3.71 -13.39 -15.23
N ILE A 134 -4.29 -12.27 -15.66
CA ILE A 134 -5.75 -12.12 -15.77
C ILE A 134 -6.18 -12.36 -17.21
N LYS A 135 -6.98 -13.40 -17.45
CA LYS A 135 -7.41 -13.80 -18.79
C LYS A 135 -8.60 -12.97 -19.25
N GLY A 136 -8.54 -12.47 -20.49
CA GLY A 136 -9.69 -11.90 -21.20
C GLY A 136 -10.16 -10.52 -20.72
N ALA A 137 -9.54 -9.91 -19.69
CA ALA A 137 -9.88 -8.57 -19.26
C ALA A 137 -9.44 -7.53 -20.32
N PRO A 138 -10.36 -6.78 -20.94
CA PRO A 138 -10.01 -5.86 -22.02
C PRO A 138 -9.29 -4.61 -21.49
N GLY A 139 -8.20 -4.23 -22.17
CA GLY A 139 -7.65 -2.89 -22.14
C GLY A 139 -7.07 -2.43 -20.80
N LEU A 140 -6.01 -3.07 -20.33
CA LEU A 140 -4.92 -2.35 -19.67
C LEU A 140 -3.96 -1.92 -20.76
N ALA A 141 -4.17 -0.73 -21.32
CA ALA A 141 -3.20 -0.15 -22.25
C ALA A 141 -1.82 -0.19 -21.58
N SER A 142 -0.79 -0.62 -22.31
CA SER A 142 0.59 -0.34 -21.91
C SER A 142 0.69 1.16 -21.63
N ALA A 143 1.09 1.51 -20.41
CA ALA A 143 1.13 2.87 -19.87
C ALA A 143 1.50 3.93 -20.94
N PRO A 144 0.80 5.07 -21.03
CA PRO A 144 1.33 6.17 -21.82
C PRO A 144 2.60 6.66 -21.13
N ALA A 145 3.73 6.55 -21.84
CA ALA A 145 4.95 7.23 -21.48
C ALA A 145 4.66 8.73 -21.36
N GLY A 146 4.99 9.30 -20.19
CA GLY A 146 5.17 10.73 -19.93
C GLY A 146 4.37 11.70 -20.81
N GLY A 147 3.18 12.08 -20.37
CA GLY A 147 2.46 13.19 -20.97
C GLY A 147 1.71 13.96 -19.89
N LYS A 148 2.28 15.10 -19.46
CA LYS A 148 1.55 16.13 -18.71
C LYS A 148 0.23 16.39 -19.44
N ARG A 149 -0.90 16.06 -18.80
CA ARG A 149 -2.19 16.59 -19.21
C ARG A 149 -2.40 17.89 -18.42
N MET A 150 -2.67 18.94 -19.19
CA MET A 150 -2.97 20.31 -18.75
C MET A 150 -4.16 20.36 -17.81
#